data_AF-A0A7Y5TUL6-F1
#
_entry.id   AF-A0A7Y5TUL6-F1
#
_cell.length_a   1.000
_cell.length_b   1.000
_cell.length_c   1.000
_cell.angle_alpha   90.00
_cell.angle_beta   90.00
_cell.angle_gamma   90.00
#
_symmetry.space_group_name_H-M   'P 1'
#
loop_
_entity.id
_entity.type
_entity.pdbx_description
1 polymer ?
#
loop_
_entity_poly.entity_id
_entity_poly.type
_entity_poly.pdbx_seq_one_letter_code
_entity_poly.pdbx_strand_id
1 'polypeptide(L)'
;MRFYDVAVTSLAIDAPIKWTDNVLSQHDVPGVAAARRGVARRIPHPTLLHLALTRELHAVLGLSVRDALPLDRELLDGDGAAIIQRGAVHLALDRALLERAVERRLREALESAPTPRRGPPTRYRSRAK
;
A
#
# COMPACT_ATOMS: atom_id res chain seq x y z
N MET A 1 13.78 -5.63 -8.34
CA MET A 1 12.47 -5.35 -7.72
C MET A 1 12.42 -3.88 -7.34
N ARG A 2 11.40 -3.12 -7.80
CA ARG A 2 11.26 -1.68 -7.50
C ARG A 2 10.56 -1.49 -6.16
N PHE A 3 10.97 -0.45 -5.43
CA PHE A 3 10.39 -0.05 -4.15
C PHE A 3 9.93 1.40 -4.24
N TYR A 4 8.85 1.70 -3.56
CA TYR A 4 8.24 3.02 -3.49
C TYR A 4 8.16 3.48 -2.04
N ASP A 5 8.17 4.79 -1.83
CA ASP A 5 7.90 5.36 -0.51
C ASP A 5 6.39 5.49 -0.26
N VAL A 6 6.03 5.86 0.97
CA VAL A 6 4.62 5.99 1.38
C VAL A 6 3.86 7.01 0.54
N ALA A 7 4.52 8.09 0.08
CA ALA A 7 3.85 9.14 -0.69
C ALA A 7 3.49 8.66 -2.09
N VAL A 8 4.45 8.07 -2.81
CA VAL A 8 4.22 7.48 -4.13
C VAL A 8 3.22 6.33 -4.04
N THR A 9 3.33 5.46 -3.01
CA THR A 9 2.35 4.40 -2.79
C THR A 9 0.96 4.96 -2.59
N SER A 10 0.80 5.99 -1.77
CA SER A 10 -0.51 6.61 -1.48
C SER A 10 -1.17 7.13 -2.75
N LEU A 11 -0.41 7.80 -3.62
CA LEU A 11 -0.93 8.25 -4.92
C LEU A 11 -1.29 7.07 -5.83
N ALA A 12 -0.42 6.06 -5.91
CA ALA A 12 -0.64 4.89 -6.77
C ALA A 12 -1.89 4.08 -6.40
N ILE A 13 -2.19 3.98 -5.10
CA ILE A 13 -3.38 3.28 -4.58
C ILE A 13 -4.57 4.22 -4.35
N ASP A 14 -4.47 5.49 -4.79
CA ASP A 14 -5.49 6.53 -4.62
C ASP A 14 -5.88 6.81 -3.16
N ALA A 15 -4.99 6.59 -2.19
CA ALA A 15 -5.27 6.74 -0.77
C ALA A 15 -4.74 8.02 -0.11
N PRO A 16 -5.43 8.53 0.93
CA PRO A 16 -4.83 9.52 1.82
C PRO A 16 -3.53 8.98 2.43
N ILE A 17 -2.47 9.79 2.44
CA ILE A 17 -1.16 9.40 3.02
C ILE A 17 -1.30 8.88 4.46
N LYS A 18 -2.16 9.52 5.26
CA LYS A 18 -2.45 9.10 6.63
C LYS A 18 -3.08 7.70 6.71
N TRP A 19 -3.95 7.36 5.76
CA TRP A 19 -4.54 6.02 5.69
C TRP A 19 -3.45 4.99 5.40
N THR A 20 -2.63 5.24 4.37
CA THR A 20 -1.52 4.35 4.00
C THR A 20 -0.55 4.13 5.16
N ASP A 21 -0.14 5.22 5.83
CA ASP A 21 0.77 5.13 6.98
C ASP A 21 0.15 4.35 8.16
N ASN A 22 -1.14 4.55 8.44
CA ASN A 22 -1.85 3.80 9.47
C ASN A 22 -1.92 2.31 9.14
N VAL A 23 -2.30 1.96 7.90
CA VAL A 23 -2.39 0.56 7.46
C VAL A 23 -1.04 -0.13 7.62
N LEU A 24 0.03 0.49 7.12
CA LEU A 24 1.40 -0.02 7.21
C LEU A 24 1.98 -0.05 8.64
N SER A 25 1.38 0.70 9.57
CA SER A 25 1.82 0.74 10.97
C SER A 25 1.07 -0.24 11.87
N GLN A 26 -0.18 -0.54 11.53
CA GLN A 26 -1.10 -1.30 12.39
C GLN A 26 -1.32 -2.73 11.91
N HIS A 27 -1.04 -3.02 10.64
CA HIS A 27 -1.33 -4.30 10.03
C HIS A 27 -0.10 -4.91 9.37
N ASP A 28 -0.11 -6.25 9.31
CA ASP A 28 0.87 -7.02 8.55
C ASP A 28 0.48 -7.01 7.07
N VAL A 29 1.17 -6.19 6.29
CA VAL A 29 0.94 -6.04 4.85
C VAL A 29 1.94 -6.89 4.07
N PRO A 30 1.49 -7.75 3.13
CA PRO A 30 2.38 -8.60 2.35
C PRO A 30 3.55 -7.84 1.71
N GLY A 31 4.77 -8.34 1.91
CA GLY A 31 5.99 -7.77 1.34
C GLY A 31 6.55 -6.53 2.06
N VAL A 32 5.87 -6.01 3.09
CA VAL A 32 6.38 -4.88 3.88
C VAL A 32 6.94 -5.39 5.19
N ALA A 33 8.27 -5.39 5.32
CA ALA A 33 8.91 -5.67 6.60
C ALA A 33 8.56 -4.59 7.64
N ALA A 34 8.38 -4.99 8.90
CA ALA A 34 8.23 -4.07 10.02
C ALA A 34 9.46 -3.13 10.08
N ALA A 35 9.27 -1.87 9.66
CA ALA A 35 10.34 -0.89 9.70
C ALA A 35 10.61 -0.46 11.14
N ARG A 36 11.88 -0.46 11.57
CA ARG A 36 12.30 0.19 12.81
C ARG A 36 11.98 1.69 12.73
N ARG A 37 11.54 2.29 13.85
CA ARG A 37 11.26 3.73 13.96
C ARG A 37 12.41 4.54 13.35
N GLY A 38 12.08 5.47 12.45
CA GLY A 38 13.04 6.36 11.79
C GLY A 38 13.62 5.86 10.46
N VAL A 39 13.27 4.65 9.99
CA VAL A 39 13.65 4.15 8.67
C VAL A 39 12.51 4.38 7.67
N ALA A 40 12.84 4.97 6.51
CA ALA A 40 11.88 5.13 5.43
C ALA A 40 11.37 3.75 4.96
N ARG A 41 10.05 3.55 4.97
CA ARG A 41 9.43 2.31 4.49
C ARG A 41 9.69 2.14 3.00
N ARG A 42 10.09 0.93 2.60
CA ARG A 42 10.27 0.52 1.21
C ARG A 42 9.15 -0.43 0.85
N ILE A 43 8.23 0.03 0.02
CA ILE A 43 7.02 -0.70 -0.33
C ILE A 43 7.25 -1.35 -1.70
N PRO A 44 7.30 -2.68 -1.78
CA PRO A 44 7.57 -3.34 -3.05
C PRO A 44 6.38 -3.25 -4.00
N HIS A 45 6.66 -3.33 -5.31
CA HIS A 45 5.61 -3.18 -6.33
C HIS A 45 4.40 -4.13 -6.16
N PRO A 46 4.56 -5.45 -5.89
CA PRO A 46 3.42 -6.35 -5.70
C PRO A 46 2.49 -5.92 -4.54
N THR A 47 3.05 -5.30 -3.49
CA THR A 47 2.28 -4.80 -2.36
C THR A 47 1.28 -3.71 -2.76
N LEU A 48 1.53 -2.97 -3.83
CA LEU A 48 0.60 -1.93 -4.28
C LEU A 48 -0.77 -2.51 -4.63
N LEU A 49 -0.82 -3.74 -5.17
CA LEU A 49 -2.08 -4.41 -5.51
C LEU A 49 -2.85 -4.82 -4.26
N HIS A 50 -2.18 -5.40 -3.26
CA HIS A 50 -2.81 -5.73 -1.97
C HIS A 50 -3.38 -4.47 -1.31
N LEU A 51 -2.59 -3.39 -1.23
CA LEU A 51 -3.05 -2.14 -0.64
C LEU A 51 -4.21 -1.51 -1.41
N ALA A 52 -4.18 -1.53 -2.74
CA ALA A 52 -5.26 -1.02 -3.58
C ALA A 52 -6.54 -1.85 -3.40
N LEU A 53 -6.44 -3.18 -3.39
CA LEU A 53 -7.59 -4.05 -3.18
C LEU A 53 -8.16 -3.90 -1.77
N THR A 54 -7.32 -3.91 -0.74
CA THR A 54 -7.75 -3.66 0.65
C THR A 54 -8.47 -2.32 0.77
N ARG A 55 -8.01 -1.28 0.07
CA ARG A 55 -8.70 0.01 0.01
C ARG A 55 -10.08 -0.10 -0.65
N GLU A 56 -10.20 -0.74 -1.79
CA GLU A 56 -11.49 -0.93 -2.49
C GLU A 56 -12.48 -1.70 -1.61
N LEU A 57 -12.03 -2.79 -1.00
CA LEU A 57 -12.82 -3.57 -0.04
C LEU A 57 -13.29 -2.72 1.16
N HIS A 58 -12.43 -1.84 1.67
CA HIS A 58 -12.79 -0.92 2.74
C HIS A 58 -13.77 0.16 2.30
N ALA A 59 -13.49 0.83 1.18
CA ALA A 59 -14.21 2.01 0.73
C ALA A 59 -15.56 1.68 0.07
N VAL A 60 -15.62 0.59 -0.70
CA VAL A 60 -16.81 0.20 -1.49
C VAL A 60 -17.69 -0.76 -0.71
N LEU A 61 -17.09 -1.77 -0.06
CA LEU A 61 -17.85 -2.80 0.68
C LEU A 61 -17.98 -2.51 2.18
N GLY A 62 -17.34 -1.43 2.68
CA GLY A 62 -17.41 -1.03 4.08
C GLY A 62 -16.67 -1.97 5.03
N LEU A 63 -15.80 -2.85 4.54
CA LEU A 63 -15.07 -3.79 5.37
C LEU A 63 -14.04 -3.07 6.24
N SER A 64 -13.78 -3.57 7.44
CA SER A 64 -12.64 -3.06 8.22
C SER A 64 -11.33 -3.45 7.52
N VAL A 65 -10.27 -2.65 7.65
CA VAL A 65 -8.94 -3.01 7.08
C VAL A 65 -8.47 -4.37 7.59
N ARG A 66 -8.79 -4.70 8.85
CA ARG A 66 -8.47 -5.99 9.46
C ARG A 66 -9.12 -7.17 8.73
N ASP A 67 -10.35 -6.99 8.27
CA ASP A 67 -11.11 -8.03 7.57
C ASP A 67 -10.85 -8.03 6.06
N ALA A 68 -10.51 -6.88 5.49
CA ALA A 68 -10.17 -6.72 4.08
C ALA A 68 -8.83 -7.39 3.72
N LEU A 69 -7.82 -7.32 4.59
CA LEU A 69 -6.48 -7.87 4.31
C LEU A 69 -6.50 -9.39 4.05
N PRO A 70 -7.14 -10.25 4.87
CA PRO A 70 -7.26 -11.67 4.56
C PRO A 70 -7.96 -11.95 3.23
N LEU A 71 -9.01 -11.18 2.90
CA LEU A 71 -9.73 -11.32 1.64
C LEU A 71 -8.88 -10.88 0.45
N ASP A 72 -8.05 -9.85 0.61
CA ASP A 72 -7.13 -9.41 -0.44
C ASP A 72 -6.15 -10.52 -0.82
N ARG A 73 -5.63 -11.25 0.18
CA ARG A 73 -4.67 -12.34 -0.02
C ARG A 73 -5.35 -13.49 -0.75
N GLU A 74 -6.54 -13.87 -0.31
CA GLU A 74 -7.30 -14.95 -0.96
C GLU A 74 -7.65 -14.60 -2.42
N LEU A 75 -8.01 -13.35 -2.72
CA LEU A 75 -8.34 -12.90 -4.09
C LEU A 75 -7.12 -12.74 -5.01
N LEU A 76 -5.97 -12.32 -4.49
CA LEU A 76 -4.76 -12.03 -5.29
C LEU A 76 -3.80 -13.21 -5.40
N ASP A 77 -3.71 -14.03 -4.36
CA ASP A 77 -2.78 -15.17 -4.26
C ASP A 77 -3.44 -16.50 -4.63
N GLY A 78 -4.78 -16.54 -4.78
CA GLY A 78 -5.49 -17.74 -5.24
C GLY A 78 -5.02 -18.20 -6.63
N ASP A 79 -5.16 -19.51 -6.90
CA ASP A 79 -4.72 -20.21 -8.14
C ASP A 79 -5.49 -19.81 -9.42
N GLY A 80 -5.78 -18.53 -9.60
CA GLY A 80 -6.45 -17.96 -10.77
C GLY A 80 -7.95 -17.72 -10.58
N ALA A 81 -8.53 -18.17 -9.47
CA ALA A 81 -9.90 -17.80 -9.10
C ALA A 81 -9.88 -16.44 -8.41
N ALA A 82 -10.10 -15.37 -9.18
CA ALA A 82 -10.40 -14.04 -8.65
C ALA A 82 -11.83 -13.98 -8.06
N ILE A 83 -12.34 -15.11 -7.55
CA ILE A 83 -13.70 -15.27 -7.07
C ILE A 83 -13.66 -16.00 -5.73
N ILE A 84 -14.22 -15.36 -4.71
CA ILE A 84 -14.49 -15.97 -3.41
C ILE A 84 -15.98 -16.26 -3.34
N GLN A 85 -16.35 -17.51 -3.05
CA GLN A 85 -17.72 -17.89 -2.75
C GLN A 85 -17.84 -18.31 -1.28
N ARG A 86 -18.84 -17.75 -0.58
CA ARG A 86 -19.19 -18.07 0.81
C ARG A 86 -20.71 -18.11 0.94
N GLY A 87 -21.26 -19.31 1.09
CA GLY A 87 -22.72 -19.51 1.13
C GLY A 87 -23.39 -18.96 -0.13
N ALA A 88 -24.36 -18.05 0.04
CA ALA A 88 -25.08 -17.39 -1.05
C ALA A 88 -24.37 -16.15 -1.62
N VAL A 89 -23.21 -15.78 -1.07
CA VAL A 89 -22.47 -14.58 -1.47
C VAL A 89 -21.30 -14.97 -2.38
N HIS A 90 -21.14 -14.23 -3.48
CA HIS A 90 -19.98 -14.30 -4.36
C HIS A 90 -19.30 -12.92 -4.41
N LEU A 91 -17.98 -12.91 -4.37
CA LEU A 91 -17.16 -11.72 -4.58
C LEU A 91 -16.21 -12.02 -5.73
N ALA A 92 -16.25 -11.20 -6.78
CA ALA A 92 -15.39 -11.34 -7.95
C ALA A 92 -14.50 -10.10 -8.10
N LEU A 93 -13.23 -10.33 -8.41
CA LEU A 93 -12.22 -9.31 -8.66
C LEU A 93 -11.84 -9.31 -10.14
N ASP A 94 -12.02 -8.18 -10.81
CA ASP A 94 -11.34 -7.92 -12.08
C ASP A 94 -9.90 -7.47 -11.79
N ARG A 95 -9.01 -8.47 -11.67
CA ARG A 95 -7.59 -8.24 -11.36
C ARG A 95 -6.91 -7.38 -12.42
N ALA A 96 -7.23 -7.61 -13.69
CA ALA A 96 -6.60 -6.87 -14.79
C ALA A 96 -7.01 -5.39 -14.78
N LEU A 97 -8.27 -5.09 -14.44
CA LEU A 97 -8.72 -3.72 -14.26
C LEU A 97 -8.02 -3.04 -13.09
N LEU A 98 -7.92 -3.73 -11.94
CA LEU A 98 -7.20 -3.23 -10.77
C LEU A 98 -5.73 -2.94 -11.10
N GLU A 99 -5.03 -3.89 -11.71
CA GLU A 99 -3.63 -3.76 -12.12
C GLU A 99 -3.41 -2.55 -13.03
N ARG A 100 -4.20 -2.42 -14.11
CA ARG A 100 -4.11 -1.27 -15.01
C ARG A 100 -4.37 0.06 -14.29
N ALA A 101 -5.31 0.08 -13.36
CA ALA A 101 -5.64 1.29 -12.60
C ALA A 101 -4.50 1.69 -11.66
N VAL A 102 -3.86 0.73 -10.97
CA VAL A 102 -2.69 0.97 -10.12
C VAL A 102 -1.49 1.40 -10.96
N GLU A 103 -1.20 0.73 -12.07
CA GLU A 103 -0.06 1.06 -12.95
C GLU A 103 -0.18 2.47 -13.54
N ARG A 104 -1.38 2.86 -13.98
CA ARG A 104 -1.64 4.20 -14.50
C ARG A 104 -1.35 5.26 -13.44
N ARG A 105 -1.94 5.13 -12.25
CA ARG A 105 -1.72 6.09 -11.15
C ARG A 105 -0.28 6.09 -10.65
N LEU A 106 0.39 4.93 -10.66
CA LEU A 106 1.80 4.84 -10.31
C LEU A 106 2.67 5.63 -11.29
N ARG A 107 2.38 5.54 -12.60
CA ARG A 107 3.10 6.33 -13.62
C ARG A 107 2.92 7.83 -13.38
N GLU A 108 1.67 8.25 -13.19
CA GLU A 108 1.32 9.65 -12.87
C GLU A 108 2.00 10.13 -11.58
N ALA A 109 2.04 9.29 -10.55
CA ALA A 109 2.69 9.59 -9.28
C ALA A 109 4.21 9.76 -9.43
N LEU A 110 4.86 8.93 -10.25
CA LEU A 110 6.29 9.03 -10.50
C LEU A 110 6.67 10.27 -11.33
N GLU A 111 5.77 10.73 -12.20
CA GLU A 111 5.94 11.96 -12.97
C GLU A 111 5.73 13.22 -12.11
N SER A 112 4.87 13.13 -11.08
CA SER A 112 4.51 14.26 -10.20
C SER A 112 5.27 14.30 -8.87
N ALA A 113 5.97 13.24 -8.49
CA ALA A 113 6.65 13.14 -7.19
C ALA A 113 7.73 14.23 -7.03
N PRO A 114 7.59 15.14 -6.04
CA PRO A 114 8.64 16.11 -5.74
C PRO A 114 9.85 15.40 -5.12
N THR A 115 11.06 15.83 -5.46
CA THR A 115 12.28 15.36 -4.81
C THR A 115 12.20 15.58 -3.29
N PRO A 116 12.52 14.57 -2.44
CA PRO A 116 12.47 14.75 -0.99
C PRO A 116 13.36 15.92 -0.56
N ARG A 117 12.79 16.95 0.08
CA ARG A 117 13.57 17.99 0.75
C ARG A 117 14.28 17.36 1.96
N ARG A 118 15.54 16.95 1.77
CA ARG A 118 16.43 16.69 2.91
C ARG A 118 16.61 18.01 3.66
N GLY A 119 16.11 18.06 4.90
CA GLY A 119 16.47 19.14 5.82
C GLY A 119 17.99 19.19 5.99
N PRO A 120 18.58 20.38 6.24
CA PRO A 120 20.01 20.50 6.45
C PRO A 120 20.45 19.62 7.64
N PRO A 121 21.63 18.99 7.59
CA PRO A 121 22.13 18.17 8.68
C PRO A 121 22.18 18.99 9.98
N THR A 122 21.63 18.43 11.06
CA THR A 122 21.70 19.07 12.37
C THR A 122 23.18 19.10 12.79
N ARG A 123 23.73 20.30 13.02
CA ARG A 123 25.10 20.41 13.54
C ARG A 123 25.06 19.97 15.00
N TYR A 124 25.59 18.78 15.26
CA TYR A 124 25.83 18.29 16.62
C TYR A 124 26.76 19.28 17.33
N ARG A 125 26.21 20.07 18.26
CA ARG A 125 27.01 20.95 19.13
C ARG A 125 27.66 20.05 20.18
N SER A 126 28.93 19.71 19.97
CA SER A 126 29.78 19.12 21.02
C SER A 126 29.85 20.10 22.20
N ARG A 127 29.20 19.75 23.31
CA ARG A 127 29.47 20.40 24.61
C ARG A 127 30.68 19.68 25.20
N ALA A 128 31.83 20.35 25.14
CA ALA A 128 32.93 20.08 26.04
C ALA A 128 32.57 20.64 27.43
N LYS A 129 32.67 19.80 28.46
CA LYS A 129 33.07 20.23 29.79
C LYS A 129 33.67 19.05 30.54
#